data_AF-A0A1G8QQL7-F1
#
_entry.id   AF-A0A1G8QQL7-F1
#
_cell.length_a   1.000
_cell.length_b   1.000
_cell.length_c   1.000
_cell.angle_alpha   90.00
_cell.angle_beta   90.00
_cell.angle_gamma   90.00
#
_symmetry.space_group_name_H-M   'P 1'
#
loop_
_entity.id
_entity.type
_entity.pdbx_description
1 polymer ?
#
loop_
_entity_poly.entity_id
_entity_poly.type
_entity_poly.pdbx_seq_one_letter_code
_entity_poly.pdbx_strand_id
1 'polypeptide(L)'
;MSNQRYPEEFKIEAVKQVTERGLPVAEVAARLGMSVHSLYAWIKRYSKPQEKRQQENDQQAELRRLRAELKRVTEERDILK
;
A
#
# COMPACT_ATOMS: atom_id res chain seq x y z
N MET A 1 -15.98 -3.20 10.94
CA MET A 1 -14.65 -3.86 10.84
C MET A 1 -13.60 -2.85 11.22
N SER A 2 -13.00 -2.97 12.41
CA SER A 2 -11.88 -2.12 12.82
C SER A 2 -10.71 -2.37 11.87
N ASN A 3 -10.17 -1.31 11.27
CA ASN A 3 -9.00 -1.41 10.41
C ASN A 3 -7.78 -1.63 11.32
N GLN A 4 -7.49 -2.89 11.64
CA GLN A 4 -6.41 -3.24 12.55
C GLN A 4 -5.08 -2.76 11.97
N ARG A 5 -4.48 -1.76 12.62
CA ARG A 5 -3.36 -1.02 12.07
C ARG A 5 -2.07 -1.65 12.55
N TYR A 6 -1.55 -2.57 11.74
CA TYR A 6 -0.25 -3.19 12.01
C TYR A 6 0.89 -2.20 11.75
N PRO A 7 1.91 -2.17 12.63
CA PRO A 7 3.16 -1.44 12.39
C PRO A 7 3.86 -1.89 11.09
N GLU A 8 4.73 -1.06 10.54
CA GLU A 8 5.39 -1.37 9.26
C GLU A 8 6.39 -2.50 9.41
N GLU A 9 7.17 -2.50 10.49
CA GLU A 9 8.11 -3.54 10.85
C GLU A 9 7.42 -4.92 10.94
N PHE A 10 6.21 -4.97 11.49
CA PHE A 10 5.42 -6.20 11.57
C PHE A 10 5.06 -6.73 10.18
N LYS A 11 4.65 -5.84 9.27
CA LYS A 11 4.30 -6.21 7.89
C LYS A 11 5.51 -6.73 7.13
N ILE A 12 6.66 -6.08 7.31
CA ILE A 12 7.92 -6.47 6.67
C ILE A 12 8.33 -7.87 7.15
N GLU A 13 8.33 -8.13 8.46
CA GLU A 13 8.70 -9.44 9.01
C GLU A 13 7.72 -10.55 8.58
N ALA A 14 6.42 -10.25 8.51
CA ALA A 14 5.43 -11.19 7.98
C ALA A 14 5.69 -11.56 6.52
N VAL A 15 6.11 -10.58 5.70
CA VAL A 15 6.45 -10.82 4.29
C VAL A 15 7.75 -11.61 4.17
N LYS A 16 8.79 -11.31 4.97
CA LYS A 16 10.05 -12.07 4.99
C LYS A 16 9.86 -13.54 5.36
N GLN A 17 8.94 -13.85 6.28
CA GLN A 17 8.61 -15.24 6.60
C GLN A 17 8.16 -16.04 5.36
N VAL A 18 7.46 -15.40 4.44
CA VAL A 18 7.03 -16.03 3.18
C VAL A 18 8.15 -15.99 2.13
N THR A 19 8.77 -14.84 1.91
CA THR A 19 9.68 -14.64 0.78
C THR A 19 11.10 -15.16 1.02
N GLU A 20 11.62 -15.01 2.24
CA GLU A 20 13.00 -15.40 2.58
C GLU A 20 13.02 -16.79 3.22
N ARG A 21 12.05 -17.10 4.09
CA ARG A 21 11.99 -18.40 4.79
C ARG A 21 11.14 -19.45 4.07
N GLY A 22 10.46 -19.08 2.99
CA GLY A 22 9.68 -19.99 2.15
C GLY A 22 8.44 -20.58 2.82
N LEU A 23 7.94 -19.97 3.90
CA LEU A 23 6.77 -20.50 4.59
C LEU A 23 5.48 -20.28 3.78
N PRO A 24 4.52 -21.23 3.82
CA PRO A 24 3.24 -21.07 3.15
C PRO A 24 2.46 -19.85 3.67
N VAL A 25 1.90 -19.05 2.75
CA VAL A 25 1.12 -17.84 3.09
C VAL A 25 -0.04 -18.17 4.05
N ALA A 26 -0.71 -19.30 3.84
CA ALA A 26 -1.82 -19.74 4.69
C ALA A 26 -1.37 -20.03 6.14
N GLU A 27 -0.20 -20.63 6.31
CA GLU A 27 0.36 -20.93 7.64
C GLU A 27 0.79 -19.66 8.36
N VAL A 28 1.49 -18.75 7.66
CA VAL A 28 1.93 -17.47 8.23
C VAL A 28 0.72 -16.61 8.62
N ALA A 29 -0.30 -16.54 7.76
CA ALA A 29 -1.52 -15.80 8.04
C ALA A 29 -2.28 -16.35 9.26
N ALA A 30 -2.41 -17.68 9.36
CA ALA A 30 -3.04 -18.34 10.51
C ALA A 30 -2.25 -18.09 11.81
N ARG A 31 -0.92 -18.21 11.78
CA ARG A 31 -0.05 -17.97 12.95
C ARG A 31 -0.13 -16.51 13.44
N LEU A 32 -0.24 -15.56 12.52
CA LEU A 32 -0.32 -14.13 12.82
C LEU A 32 -1.76 -13.65 13.08
N GLY A 33 -2.77 -14.54 13.01
CA GLY A 33 -4.17 -14.20 13.23
C GLY A 33 -4.72 -13.19 12.23
N MET A 34 -4.25 -13.21 10.98
CA MET A 34 -4.65 -12.27 9.93
C MET A 34 -5.19 -12.99 8.69
N SER A 35 -5.84 -12.23 7.80
CA SER A 35 -6.34 -12.82 6.56
C SER A 35 -5.21 -13.10 5.56
N VAL A 36 -5.31 -14.23 4.87
CA VAL A 36 -4.41 -14.60 3.76
C VAL A 36 -4.40 -13.52 2.67
N HIS A 37 -5.56 -12.92 2.39
CA HIS A 37 -5.69 -11.84 1.42
C HIS A 37 -4.86 -10.61 1.80
N SER A 38 -4.91 -10.19 3.07
CA SER A 38 -4.08 -9.08 3.59
C SER A 38 -2.60 -9.39 3.46
N LEU A 39 -2.19 -10.63 3.73
CA LEU A 39 -0.78 -11.03 3.62
C LEU A 39 -0.31 -11.01 2.15
N TYR A 40 -1.12 -11.47 1.19
CA TYR A 40 -0.80 -11.32 -0.24
C TYR A 40 -0.68 -9.85 -0.67
N ALA A 41 -1.56 -8.97 -0.18
CA ALA A 41 -1.47 -7.55 -0.44
C ALA A 41 -0.16 -6.95 0.10
N TRP A 42 0.28 -7.40 1.28
CA TRP A 42 1.56 -6.98 1.84
C TRP A 42 2.74 -7.54 1.05
N ILE A 43 2.72 -8.82 0.67
CA ILE A 43 3.78 -9.41 -0.17
C ILE A 43 3.95 -8.59 -1.45
N LYS A 44 2.85 -8.26 -2.15
CA LYS A 44 2.88 -7.44 -3.37
C LYS A 44 3.47 -6.05 -3.14
N ARG A 45 3.18 -5.45 -1.97
CA ARG A 45 3.63 -4.10 -1.63
C ARG A 45 5.09 -4.09 -1.19
N TYR A 46 5.48 -5.00 -0.30
CA TYR A 46 6.75 -5.01 0.42
C TYR A 46 7.83 -5.88 -0.23
N SER A 47 7.51 -6.65 -1.28
CA SER A 47 8.52 -7.33 -2.11
C SER A 47 9.44 -6.38 -2.89
N LYS A 48 9.02 -5.13 -3.06
CA LYS A 48 9.84 -4.08 -3.69
C LYS A 48 10.76 -3.41 -2.66
N PRO A 49 11.96 -2.92 -3.04
CA PRO A 49 12.81 -2.11 -2.17
C PRO A 49 12.09 -0.89 -1.61
N GLN A 50 12.43 -0.48 -0.38
CA GLN A 50 11.78 0.63 0.33
C GLN A 50 11.80 1.93 -0.46
N GLU A 51 12.92 2.28 -1.07
CA GLU A 51 13.08 3.48 -1.90
C GLU A 51 12.07 3.52 -3.05
N LYS A 52 11.92 2.40 -3.76
CA LYS A 52 10.94 2.29 -4.86
C LYS A 52 9.51 2.43 -4.37
N ARG A 53 9.19 1.88 -3.19
CA ARG A 53 7.85 2.05 -2.58
C ARG A 53 7.59 3.51 -2.21
N GLN A 54 8.59 4.20 -1.67
CA GLN A 54 8.47 5.61 -1.31
C GLN A 54 8.23 6.46 -2.55
N GLN A 55 9.04 6.26 -3.59
CA GLN A 55 8.89 6.94 -4.88
C GLN A 55 7.48 6.72 -5.49
N GLU A 56 6.98 5.48 -5.49
CA GLU A 56 5.63 5.19 -5.98
C GLU A 56 4.54 5.90 -5.16
N ASN A 57 4.69 5.97 -3.83
CA ASN A 57 3.74 6.68 -2.97
C ASN A 57 3.75 8.19 -3.23
N ASP A 58 4.94 8.78 -3.41
CA ASP A 58 5.12 10.21 -3.65
C ASP A 58 4.55 10.61 -5.02
N GLN A 59 4.84 9.82 -6.05
CA GLN A 59 4.24 10.00 -7.39
C GLN A 59 2.71 9.90 -7.34
N GLN A 60 2.15 8.97 -6.58
CA GLN A 60 0.70 8.89 -6.40
C GLN A 60 0.12 10.09 -5.64
N ALA A 61 0.85 10.65 -4.67
CA ALA A 61 0.44 11.85 -3.96
C ALA A 61 0.42 13.07 -4.89
N GLU A 62 1.44 13.21 -5.73
CA GLU A 62 1.52 14.26 -6.74
C GLU A 62 0.40 14.15 -7.77
N LEU A 63 0.12 12.93 -8.28
CA LEU A 63 -1.00 12.70 -9.19
C LEU A 63 -2.35 13.09 -8.59
N ARG A 64 -2.57 12.83 -7.29
CA ARG A 64 -3.80 13.25 -6.60
C ARG A 64 -3.89 14.78 -6.51
N ARG A 65 -2.77 15.44 -6.18
CA ARG A 65 -2.70 16.91 -6.13
C ARG A 65 -3.00 17.53 -7.50
N LEU A 66 -2.33 17.06 -8.54
CA LEU A 66 -2.52 17.55 -9.91
C LEU A 66 -3.95 17.35 -10.41
N ARG A 67 -4.56 16.18 -10.11
CA ARG A 67 -5.97 15.94 -10.46
C ARG A 67 -6.92 16.90 -9.75
N ALA A 68 -6.67 17.22 -8.49
CA ALA A 68 -7.47 18.18 -7.74
C ALA A 68 -7.32 19.60 -8.29
N GLU A 69 -6.09 20.00 -8.64
CA GLU A 69 -5.80 21.31 -9.23
C GLU A 69 -6.42 21.46 -10.62
N LEU A 70 -6.29 20.44 -11.48
CA LEU A 70 -6.96 20.40 -12.78
C LEU A 70 -8.47 20.53 -12.66
N LYS A 71 -9.08 19.82 -11.70
CA LYS A 71 -10.51 19.93 -11.43
C LYS A 71 -10.89 21.37 -11.05
N ARG A 72 -10.17 21.96 -10.10
CA ARG A 72 -10.39 23.34 -9.66
C ARG A 72 -10.29 24.35 -10.81
N VAL A 73 -9.22 24.28 -11.60
CA VAL A 73 -9.00 25.20 -12.73
C VAL A 73 -10.06 25.02 -13.81
N THR A 74 -10.52 23.78 -14.03
CA THR A 74 -11.61 23.50 -14.97
C THR A 74 -12.92 24.13 -14.50
N GLU A 75 -13.24 24.03 -13.21
CA GLU A 75 -14.40 24.68 -12.60
C GLU A 75 -14.31 26.21 -12.69
N GLU A 76 -13.16 26.81 -12.35
CA GLU A 76 -12.93 28.26 -12.47
C GLU A 76 -13.12 28.77 -13.91
N ARG A 77 -12.59 28.02 -14.90
CA ARG A 77 -12.80 28.34 -16.32
C ARG A 77 -14.29 28.30 -16.70
N ASP A 78 -15.03 27.29 -16.23
CA ASP A 78 -16.42 27.10 -16.61
C ASP A 78 -17.36 28.15 -16.03
N ILE A 79 -16.97 28.78 -14.92
CA ILE A 79 -17.70 29.91 -14.32
C ILE A 79 -17.53 31.20 -15.16
N LEU A 80 -16.40 31.34 -15.88
CA LEU A 80 -16.07 32.53 -16.66
C LEU A 80 -16.54 32.46 -18.13
N LYS A 81 -17.16 31.36 -18.54
CA LYS A 81 -17.78 31.18 -19.86
C LYS A 81 -19.26 31.50 -19.81
#